data_AF-A0A6C0IKS0-F1
#
_entry.id   AF-A0A6C0IKS0-F1
#
_cell.length_a   1.000
_cell.length_b   1.000
_cell.length_c   1.000
_cell.angle_alpha   90.00
_cell.angle_beta   90.00
_cell.angle_gamma   90.00
#
_symmetry.space_group_name_H-M   'P 1'
#
loop_
_entity.id
_entity.type
_entity.pdbx_description
1 polymer ?
#
loop_
_entity_poly.entity_id
_entity_poly.type
_entity_poly.pdbx_seq_one_letter_code
_entity_poly.pdbx_strand_id
1 'polypeptide(L)'
;MNAKCNLNYTKRKNDRLFENLKKADILDMESIQNYIPIYKRFFNLTDTNYENVILDTSYILHDVLKKSEEHPNIYKCIVEKNIGNSEETKEPRTNTMKTNVFCKVAPLVDPYKFMIGKLFNNPEIFNIPKISETTVPSYPTLLDVNNNAYTDGFFVYLSNMLNVKYGFVHGILYYGNYVGVKKNFRVNIYDDIEYLATSTFFNRHKNIDFQVEDYSYILSQLNCDDESAKKRPPIKINMDKDDNSKKERSLSITSVDSIDNNLYEGIFENDTNINVTEQSSNKPPISLTLEDLSNSVFTIDDCITNNSMELMTTKSVSSSSTCSSRTSCTSDDNENNKHSSSDEGSSVTEWTDNSSEESEEDEIYATLPRFPVELVFMEKMEYTLDKLMVDDEIDDDEMTSVLMQVIMILATYQKAFSFTHNDLHTNNIMFIETDKKYLYYRYNKKLYRVPTYGRIVKIIDFGRSIYKYNGLTMCSDCFKPGNDASTQYNTEPYFNEEKPRLEPNMSFDLCRLGTSMYDEFFEEPNDEIDSPIAKIVDEWCKDDNERNVLYKKNGEERYPGFKLYKMISRIAHKHTPDAQLDRPEFMKYSISSKELPQKMRSRIMDIDKIPNLTN
;
A
#
# COMPACT_ATOMS: atom_id res chain seq x y z
N MET A 1 4.62 35.40 12.96
CA MET A 1 5.33 35.32 11.66
C MET A 1 5.33 33.85 11.27
N ASN A 2 4.33 33.41 10.51
CA ASN A 2 4.27 32.05 9.99
C ASN A 2 5.35 31.93 8.93
N ALA A 3 6.44 31.21 9.23
CA ALA A 3 7.35 30.76 8.19
C ALA A 3 6.56 29.80 7.30
N LYS A 4 5.97 30.31 6.22
CA LYS A 4 5.46 29.47 5.13
C LYS A 4 6.62 28.59 4.70
N CYS A 5 6.51 27.30 4.92
CA CYS A 5 7.47 26.33 4.42
C CYS A 5 7.22 26.20 2.92
N ASN A 6 7.65 27.20 2.14
CA ASN A 6 7.46 27.23 0.69
C ASN A 6 8.18 26.01 0.09
N LEU A 7 7.48 25.30 -0.80
CA LEU A 7 8.07 24.26 -1.62
C LEU A 7 9.13 24.91 -2.52
N ASN A 8 10.38 24.47 -2.40
CA ASN A 8 11.47 24.93 -3.24
C ASN A 8 11.76 23.89 -4.32
N TYR A 9 12.40 24.34 -5.38
CA TYR A 9 12.90 23.47 -6.44
C TYR A 9 14.37 23.76 -6.72
N THR A 10 15.07 22.74 -7.20
CA THR A 10 16.42 22.86 -7.73
C THR A 10 16.39 22.68 -9.24
N LYS A 11 17.19 23.49 -9.97
CA LYS A 11 17.36 23.32 -11.42
C LYS A 11 18.51 22.36 -11.68
N ARG A 12 18.24 21.23 -12.34
CA ARG A 12 19.25 20.21 -12.62
C ARG A 12 19.05 19.57 -13.99
N LYS A 13 20.14 19.49 -14.75
CA LYS A 13 20.23 18.67 -15.96
C LYS A 13 20.71 17.28 -15.57
N ASN A 14 19.88 16.26 -15.79
CA ASN A 14 20.14 14.90 -15.38
C ASN A 14 20.61 14.00 -16.55
N ASP A 15 21.18 14.59 -17.61
CA ASP A 15 21.59 13.87 -18.82
C ASP A 15 22.42 12.62 -18.51
N ARG A 16 23.48 12.76 -17.68
CA ARG A 16 24.33 11.63 -17.28
C ARG A 16 23.57 10.56 -16.50
N LEU A 17 22.73 10.97 -15.54
CA LEU A 17 21.93 10.06 -14.74
C LEU A 17 20.98 9.27 -15.65
N PHE A 18 20.29 9.96 -16.56
CA PHE A 18 19.34 9.36 -17.49
C PHE A 18 20.02 8.40 -18.48
N GLU A 19 21.21 8.72 -18.98
CA GLU A 19 22.00 7.78 -19.79
C GLU A 19 22.35 6.50 -19.01
N ASN A 20 22.60 6.59 -17.70
CA ASN A 20 22.81 5.39 -16.89
C ASN A 20 21.52 4.62 -16.62
N LEU A 21 20.40 5.29 -16.34
CA LEU A 21 19.10 4.63 -16.13
C LEU A 21 18.59 3.90 -17.39
N LYS A 22 19.00 4.33 -18.59
CA LYS A 22 18.69 3.65 -19.87
C LYS A 22 19.40 2.31 -20.06
N LYS A 23 20.46 2.02 -19.29
CA LYS A 23 21.24 0.80 -19.47
C LYS A 23 20.43 -0.43 -19.04
N ALA A 24 20.52 -1.50 -19.82
CA ALA A 24 19.76 -2.73 -19.63
C ALA A 24 20.11 -3.46 -18.32
N ASP A 25 21.37 -3.36 -17.86
CA ASP A 25 21.87 -3.93 -16.61
C ASP A 25 21.49 -3.11 -15.37
N ILE A 26 20.92 -1.92 -15.54
CA ILE A 26 20.47 -1.05 -14.45
C ILE A 26 18.95 -1.07 -14.35
N LEU A 27 18.28 -0.25 -15.16
CA LEU A 27 16.83 -0.04 -15.08
C LEU A 27 16.14 -0.17 -16.44
N ASP A 28 16.86 -0.27 -17.56
CA ASP A 28 16.29 -0.46 -18.91
C ASP A 28 15.11 0.49 -19.19
N MET A 29 15.33 1.78 -18.97
CA MET A 29 14.32 2.83 -19.10
C MET A 29 14.41 3.54 -20.46
N GLU A 30 13.29 4.08 -20.93
CA GLU A 30 13.17 4.93 -22.11
C GLU A 30 12.44 6.24 -21.75
N SER A 31 12.63 7.29 -22.57
CA SER A 31 11.87 8.55 -22.48
C SER A 31 11.82 9.17 -21.07
N ILE A 32 12.95 9.13 -20.35
CA ILE A 32 13.06 9.60 -18.97
C ILE A 32 13.03 11.13 -18.91
N GLN A 33 12.33 11.68 -17.91
CA GLN A 33 12.27 13.11 -17.66
C GLN A 33 12.17 13.46 -16.17
N ASN A 34 12.53 14.71 -15.85
CA ASN A 34 12.34 15.29 -14.52
C ASN A 34 10.92 15.77 -14.27
N TYR A 35 10.17 16.12 -15.32
CA TYR A 35 8.86 16.72 -15.16
C TYR A 35 7.82 15.70 -14.70
N ILE A 36 7.13 16.02 -13.62
CA ILE A 36 6.04 15.24 -13.07
C ILE A 36 4.80 16.14 -13.01
N PRO A 37 3.65 15.76 -13.56
CA PRO A 37 2.46 16.59 -13.65
C PRO A 37 2.04 17.26 -12.34
N ILE A 38 2.16 16.58 -11.20
CA ILE A 38 1.82 17.14 -9.88
C ILE A 38 2.56 18.46 -9.57
N TYR A 39 3.73 18.68 -10.18
CA TYR A 39 4.51 19.91 -10.04
C TYR A 39 3.74 21.17 -10.52
N LYS A 40 2.79 21.03 -11.44
CA LYS A 40 1.91 22.14 -11.89
C LYS A 40 1.09 22.76 -10.76
N ARG A 41 0.85 22.01 -9.68
CA ARG A 41 0.14 22.53 -8.50
C ARG A 41 0.96 23.53 -7.69
N PHE A 42 2.28 23.49 -7.82
CA PHE A 42 3.20 24.20 -6.91
C PHE A 42 4.14 25.17 -7.61
N PHE A 43 4.49 24.91 -8.86
CA PHE A 43 5.48 25.68 -9.59
C PHE A 43 4.89 26.29 -10.85
N ASN A 44 5.29 27.53 -11.13
CA ASN A 44 5.03 28.18 -12.42
C ASN A 44 6.05 27.67 -13.44
N LEU A 45 5.69 26.58 -14.12
CA LEU A 45 6.51 25.94 -15.13
C LEU A 45 6.27 26.57 -16.50
N THR A 46 7.31 26.60 -17.33
CA THR A 46 7.28 27.08 -18.72
C THR A 46 7.94 26.06 -19.62
N ASP A 47 7.68 26.12 -20.94
CA ASP A 47 8.29 25.24 -21.94
C ASP A 47 9.83 25.24 -21.90
N THR A 48 10.43 26.31 -21.39
CA THR A 48 11.90 26.46 -21.31
C THR A 48 12.53 25.90 -20.05
N ASN A 49 11.76 25.65 -18.99
CA ASN A 49 12.32 25.30 -17.67
C ASN A 49 11.85 23.95 -17.12
N TYR A 50 10.69 23.44 -17.56
CA TYR A 50 10.01 22.33 -16.89
C TYR A 50 10.86 21.05 -16.81
N GLU A 51 11.68 20.78 -17.83
CA GLU A 51 12.56 19.61 -17.91
C GLU A 51 13.73 19.63 -16.92
N ASN A 52 13.99 20.77 -16.27
CA ASN A 52 15.11 20.91 -15.34
C ASN A 52 14.65 21.07 -13.88
N VAL A 53 13.35 21.09 -13.61
CA VAL A 53 12.81 21.32 -12.27
C VAL A 53 12.70 20.00 -11.53
N ILE A 54 13.37 19.89 -10.39
CA ILE A 54 13.24 18.80 -9.42
C ILE A 54 12.93 19.35 -8.02
N LEU A 55 12.30 18.55 -7.17
CA LEU A 55 12.03 18.91 -5.78
C LEU A 55 13.34 19.14 -5.00
N ASP A 56 13.38 20.20 -4.19
CA ASP A 56 14.56 20.56 -3.42
C ASP A 56 14.73 19.68 -2.18
N THR A 57 15.74 18.81 -2.18
CA THR A 57 16.07 17.90 -1.06
C THR A 57 17.53 18.06 -0.64
N SER A 58 17.86 17.68 0.60
CA SER A 58 19.25 17.72 1.12
C SER A 58 20.19 16.76 0.41
N TYR A 59 19.66 15.70 -0.18
CA TYR A 59 20.42 14.65 -0.82
C TYR A 59 19.77 14.31 -2.15
N ILE A 60 20.49 14.49 -3.25
CA ILE A 60 19.98 14.28 -4.60
C ILE A 60 20.74 13.12 -5.24
N LEU A 61 20.03 12.22 -5.92
CA LEU A 61 20.63 11.17 -6.71
C LEU A 61 21.50 11.78 -7.82
N HIS A 62 22.80 11.52 -7.76
CA HIS A 62 23.76 12.00 -8.75
C HIS A 62 24.02 10.96 -9.84
N ASP A 63 24.19 9.69 -9.45
CA ASP A 63 24.47 8.60 -10.39
C ASP A 63 24.05 7.24 -9.84
N VAL A 64 23.77 6.28 -10.73
CA VAL A 64 23.52 4.87 -10.39
C VAL A 64 24.69 4.03 -10.90
N LEU A 65 25.39 3.35 -9.98
CA LEU A 65 26.61 2.60 -10.29
C LEU A 65 26.32 1.17 -10.71
N LYS A 66 25.49 0.47 -9.95
CA LYS A 66 25.10 -0.92 -10.20
C LYS A 66 23.77 -1.25 -9.54
N LYS A 67 23.04 -2.19 -10.13
CA LYS A 67 21.91 -2.88 -9.49
C LYS A 67 22.45 -3.94 -8.52
N SER A 68 21.72 -4.22 -7.44
CA SER A 68 22.01 -5.34 -6.55
C SER A 68 21.72 -6.66 -7.27
N GLU A 69 22.50 -7.71 -6.97
CA GLU A 69 22.29 -9.05 -7.53
C GLU A 69 21.23 -9.82 -6.72
N GLU A 70 21.23 -9.64 -5.41
CA GLU A 70 20.33 -10.35 -4.47
C GLU A 70 18.93 -9.75 -4.41
N HIS A 71 18.83 -8.41 -4.51
CA HIS A 71 17.57 -7.72 -4.29
C HIS A 71 17.11 -6.92 -5.51
N PRO A 72 15.95 -7.26 -6.08
CA PRO A 72 15.33 -6.41 -7.09
C PRO A 72 15.06 -5.04 -6.46
N ASN A 73 15.22 -3.98 -7.25
CA ASN A 73 14.97 -2.60 -6.84
C ASN A 73 15.99 -1.92 -5.91
N ILE A 74 17.08 -2.59 -5.53
CA ILE A 74 18.19 -1.96 -4.80
C ILE A 74 19.32 -1.59 -5.73
N TYR A 75 19.84 -0.37 -5.56
CA TYR A 75 20.89 0.18 -6.40
C TYR A 75 21.98 0.81 -5.55
N LYS A 76 23.24 0.56 -5.93
CA LYS A 76 24.39 1.28 -5.38
C LYS A 76 24.52 2.61 -6.10
N CYS A 77 24.31 3.70 -5.39
CA CYS A 77 24.18 5.03 -5.99
C CYS A 77 25.24 6.00 -5.46
N ILE A 78 25.52 7.03 -6.24
CA ILE A 78 26.20 8.25 -5.78
C ILE A 78 25.11 9.25 -5.45
N VAL A 79 25.11 9.73 -4.22
CA VAL A 79 24.19 10.75 -3.73
C VAL A 79 24.97 12.01 -3.39
N GLU A 80 24.52 13.14 -3.91
CA GLU A 80 25.13 14.44 -3.72
C GLU A 80 24.42 15.21 -2.62
N LYS A 81 25.17 15.70 -1.64
CA LYS A 81 24.62 16.61 -0.64
C LYS A 81 24.35 17.96 -1.29
N ASN A 82 23.08 18.34 -1.35
CA ASN A 82 22.65 19.67 -1.79
C ASN A 82 22.97 20.68 -0.68
N ILE A 83 24.16 21.27 -0.76
CA ILE A 83 24.54 22.40 0.08
C ILE A 83 23.92 23.61 -0.61
N GLY A 84 22.72 24.01 -0.18
CA GLY A 84 22.07 25.21 -0.69
C GLY A 84 23.06 26.37 -0.75
N ASN A 85 23.02 27.16 -1.82
CA ASN A 85 23.96 28.25 -2.11
C ASN A 85 24.26 29.11 -0.86
N SER A 86 25.31 28.77 -0.14
CA SER A 86 25.91 29.65 0.84
C SER A 86 26.95 30.45 0.09
N GLU A 87 26.74 31.76 0.00
CA GLU A 87 27.57 32.70 -0.77
C GLU A 87 29.04 32.78 -0.27
N GLU A 88 29.45 31.97 0.71
CA GLU A 88 30.73 32.13 1.41
C GLU A 88 31.84 31.14 1.05
N THR A 89 31.63 30.19 0.12
CA THR A 89 32.75 29.32 -0.33
C THR A 89 32.88 29.27 -1.84
N LYS A 90 33.94 29.92 -2.36
CA LYS A 90 34.37 29.96 -3.77
C LYS A 90 34.93 28.63 -4.33
N GLU A 91 34.62 27.49 -3.71
CA GLU A 91 34.88 26.16 -4.27
C GLU A 91 33.63 25.30 -4.11
N PRO A 92 33.02 24.77 -5.19
CA PRO A 92 31.92 23.83 -5.08
C PRO A 92 32.50 22.50 -4.61
N ARG A 93 32.61 22.31 -3.29
CA ARG A 93 32.81 20.97 -2.73
C ARG A 93 31.47 20.24 -2.81
N THR A 94 31.17 19.65 -3.95
CA THR A 94 30.11 18.65 -4.08
C THR A 94 30.50 17.46 -3.21
N ASN A 95 29.93 17.39 -2.01
CA ASN A 95 30.17 16.26 -1.12
C ASN A 95 29.27 15.10 -1.58
N THR A 96 29.83 14.22 -2.39
CA THR A 96 29.15 13.00 -2.85
C THR A 96 29.43 11.84 -1.91
N MET A 97 28.41 11.05 -1.59
CA MET A 97 28.53 9.80 -0.85
C MET A 97 28.07 8.62 -1.72
N LYS A 98 28.61 7.43 -1.44
CA LYS A 98 28.11 6.18 -2.01
C LYS A 98 27.20 5.51 -0.99
N THR A 99 26.00 5.13 -1.39
CA THR A 99 25.04 4.46 -0.52
C THR A 99 24.16 3.50 -1.32
N ASN A 100 23.58 2.52 -0.65
CA ASN A 100 22.50 1.73 -1.22
C ASN A 100 21.20 2.55 -1.17
N VAL A 101 20.43 2.48 -2.25
CA VAL A 101 19.20 3.23 -2.46
C VAL A 101 18.15 2.26 -2.97
N PHE A 102 16.95 2.33 -2.40
CA PHE A 102 15.79 1.61 -2.92
C PHE A 102 15.10 2.48 -3.98
N CYS A 103 14.70 1.88 -5.09
CA CYS A 103 13.94 2.53 -6.14
C CYS A 103 12.56 1.88 -6.27
N LYS A 104 11.53 2.54 -5.74
CA LYS A 104 10.14 2.14 -6.01
C LYS A 104 9.83 2.41 -7.48
N VAL A 105 9.27 1.42 -8.17
CA VAL A 105 8.85 1.54 -9.58
C VAL A 105 7.33 1.51 -9.61
N ALA A 106 6.71 2.68 -9.61
CA ALA A 106 5.26 2.82 -9.53
C ALA A 106 4.66 2.95 -10.95
N PRO A 107 3.72 2.08 -11.37
CA PRO A 107 3.07 2.21 -12.66
C PRO A 107 2.17 3.45 -12.72
N LEU A 108 2.20 4.17 -13.85
CA LEU A 108 1.36 5.36 -14.05
C LEU A 108 -0.08 5.04 -14.47
N VAL A 109 -0.31 3.82 -14.93
CA VAL A 109 -1.65 3.30 -15.25
C VAL A 109 -1.72 1.88 -14.72
N ASP A 110 -2.93 1.38 -14.49
CA ASP A 110 -3.13 0.05 -13.93
C ASP A 110 -2.68 -1.05 -14.93
N PRO A 111 -1.66 -1.88 -14.59
CA PRO A 111 -1.20 -2.98 -15.44
C PRO A 111 -2.27 -4.08 -15.63
N TYR A 112 -3.17 -4.29 -14.67
CA TYR A 112 -4.26 -5.26 -14.81
C TYR A 112 -5.25 -4.81 -15.87
N LYS A 113 -5.61 -3.51 -15.89
CA LYS A 113 -6.45 -2.93 -16.97
C LYS A 113 -5.80 -3.09 -18.36
N PHE A 114 -4.47 -3.12 -18.45
CA PHE A 114 -3.78 -3.45 -19.69
C PHE A 114 -3.91 -4.94 -20.04
N MET A 115 -3.64 -5.83 -19.08
CA MET A 115 -3.68 -7.29 -19.25
C MET A 115 -5.08 -7.85 -19.54
N ILE A 116 -6.15 -7.14 -19.16
CA ILE A 116 -7.54 -7.50 -19.53
C ILE A 116 -8.06 -6.75 -20.78
N GLY A 117 -7.21 -5.99 -21.46
CA GLY A 117 -7.53 -5.36 -22.75
C GLY A 117 -8.15 -3.96 -22.69
N LYS A 118 -8.52 -3.45 -21.50
CA LYS A 118 -9.11 -2.10 -21.35
C LYS A 118 -8.15 -0.98 -21.78
N LEU A 119 -6.85 -1.16 -21.54
CA LEU A 119 -5.81 -0.18 -21.92
C LEU A 119 -4.98 -0.58 -23.15
N PHE A 120 -5.09 -1.83 -23.61
CA PHE A 120 -4.19 -2.41 -24.61
C PHE A 120 -4.14 -1.64 -25.94
N ASN A 121 -5.31 -1.19 -26.42
CA ASN A 121 -5.42 -0.48 -27.71
C ASN A 121 -5.08 1.02 -27.62
N ASN A 122 -4.56 1.50 -26.49
CA ASN A 122 -4.24 2.91 -26.30
C ASN A 122 -2.72 3.13 -26.37
N PRO A 123 -2.13 3.40 -27.55
CA PRO A 123 -0.69 3.62 -27.68
C PRO A 123 -0.22 4.88 -26.92
N GLU A 124 -1.14 5.80 -26.63
CA GLU A 124 -0.90 7.04 -25.90
C GLU A 124 -0.41 6.83 -24.46
N ILE A 125 -0.60 5.64 -23.88
CA ILE A 125 -0.08 5.32 -22.54
C ILE A 125 1.46 5.32 -22.48
N PHE A 126 2.14 5.23 -23.63
CA PHE A 126 3.59 5.28 -23.70
C PHE A 126 4.14 6.69 -23.98
N ASN A 127 3.25 7.67 -24.22
CA ASN A 127 3.62 9.06 -24.45
C ASN A 127 3.71 9.80 -23.11
N ILE A 128 4.91 9.87 -22.55
CA ILE A 128 5.19 10.54 -21.28
C ILE A 128 4.73 12.02 -21.29
N PRO A 129 4.10 12.52 -20.21
CA PRO A 129 3.45 13.82 -20.19
C PRO A 129 4.43 14.97 -20.37
N LYS A 130 4.08 15.97 -21.18
CA LYS A 130 4.82 17.25 -21.31
C LYS A 130 3.97 18.42 -20.88
N ILE A 131 4.60 19.58 -20.69
CA ILE A 131 3.88 20.78 -20.25
C ILE A 131 2.99 21.37 -21.35
N SER A 132 3.51 21.47 -22.58
CA SER A 132 2.80 21.91 -23.77
C SER A 132 2.23 20.72 -24.53
N GLU A 133 1.07 20.93 -25.16
CA GLU A 133 0.46 19.95 -26.04
C GLU A 133 1.41 19.60 -27.19
N THR A 134 1.78 18.32 -27.31
CA THR A 134 2.51 17.85 -28.48
C THR A 134 1.55 17.33 -29.54
N THR A 135 2.05 17.15 -30.77
CA THR A 135 1.28 16.58 -31.88
C THR A 135 0.72 15.18 -31.59
N VAL A 136 1.29 14.46 -30.61
CA VAL A 136 0.78 13.17 -30.15
C VAL A 136 0.38 13.31 -28.68
N PRO A 137 -0.90 13.16 -28.32
CA PRO A 137 -1.33 13.35 -26.95
C PRO A 137 -0.81 12.23 -26.04
N SER A 138 -0.61 12.60 -24.76
CA SER A 138 -0.45 11.65 -23.67
C SER A 138 -1.81 11.15 -23.22
N TYR A 139 -1.88 9.90 -22.78
CA TYR A 139 -3.12 9.34 -22.24
C TYR A 139 -3.58 10.14 -20.99
N PRO A 140 -4.88 10.44 -20.82
CA PRO A 140 -5.36 11.40 -19.81
C PRO A 140 -4.91 11.10 -18.37
N THR A 141 -4.84 9.83 -17.97
CA THR A 141 -4.39 9.42 -16.62
C THR A 141 -2.95 9.82 -16.34
N LEU A 142 -2.07 9.88 -17.36
CA LEU A 142 -0.68 10.31 -17.19
C LEU A 142 -0.58 11.82 -16.96
N LEU A 143 -1.57 12.60 -17.40
CA LEU A 143 -1.62 14.05 -17.21
C LEU A 143 -2.30 14.45 -15.90
N ASP A 144 -3.02 13.52 -15.26
CA ASP A 144 -3.74 13.76 -14.02
C ASP A 144 -2.77 14.05 -12.88
N VAL A 145 -2.91 15.23 -12.29
CA VAL A 145 -2.11 15.66 -11.14
C VAL A 145 -2.42 14.86 -9.87
N ASN A 146 -3.55 14.14 -9.85
CA ASN A 146 -3.94 13.19 -8.81
C ASN A 146 -3.51 11.75 -9.10
N ASN A 147 -2.72 11.48 -10.14
CA ASN A 147 -2.26 10.11 -10.39
C ASN A 147 -1.64 9.49 -9.13
N ASN A 148 -2.03 8.25 -8.83
CA ASN A 148 -1.60 7.48 -7.67
C ASN A 148 -0.07 7.51 -7.42
N ALA A 149 0.72 7.29 -8.47
CA ALA A 149 2.17 7.29 -8.37
C ALA A 149 2.71 8.67 -7.95
N TYR A 150 2.21 9.74 -8.58
CA TYR A 150 2.67 11.11 -8.29
C TYR A 150 2.33 11.53 -6.86
N THR A 151 1.15 11.16 -6.37
CA THR A 151 0.73 11.45 -4.99
C THR A 151 1.55 10.67 -3.97
N ASP A 152 1.92 9.42 -4.26
CA ASP A 152 2.79 8.61 -3.43
C ASP A 152 4.21 9.20 -3.35
N GLY A 153 4.85 9.38 -4.51
CA GLY A 153 6.21 9.93 -4.58
C GLY A 153 6.33 11.33 -3.95
N PHE A 154 5.30 12.17 -4.07
CA PHE A 154 5.27 13.47 -3.43
C PHE A 154 5.18 13.39 -1.90
N PHE A 155 4.47 12.40 -1.34
CA PHE A 155 4.41 12.26 0.11
C PHE A 155 5.72 11.73 0.70
N VAL A 156 6.44 10.85 -0.02
CA VAL A 156 7.81 10.44 0.37
C VAL A 156 8.71 11.67 0.52
N TYR A 157 8.60 12.63 -0.39
CA TYR A 157 9.30 13.91 -0.29
C TYR A 157 8.86 14.76 0.93
N LEU A 158 7.55 14.84 1.23
CA LEU A 158 7.06 15.56 2.41
C LEU A 158 7.52 14.91 3.73
N SER A 159 7.57 13.58 3.77
CA SER A 159 8.13 12.80 4.86
C SER A 159 9.62 13.11 5.08
N ASN A 160 10.42 13.14 4.01
CA ASN A 160 11.82 13.57 4.02
C ASN A 160 11.99 15.00 4.57
N MET A 161 11.12 15.92 4.18
CA MET A 161 11.15 17.29 4.67
C MET A 161 11.02 17.35 6.20
N LEU A 162 10.19 16.50 6.82
CA LEU A 162 10.09 16.42 8.27
C LEU A 162 11.38 15.92 8.92
N ASN A 163 12.03 14.93 8.32
CA ASN A 163 13.34 14.44 8.76
C ASN A 163 14.39 15.55 8.73
N VAL A 164 14.56 16.18 7.56
CA VAL A 164 15.61 17.19 7.33
C VAL A 164 15.40 18.45 8.16
N LYS A 165 14.18 19.01 8.18
CA LYS A 165 13.91 20.32 8.80
C LYS A 165 13.66 20.24 10.30
N TYR A 166 13.10 19.14 10.79
CA TYR A 166 12.66 19.00 12.18
C TYR A 166 13.35 17.86 12.94
N GLY A 167 14.28 17.13 12.30
CA GLY A 167 14.99 16.01 12.91
C GLY A 167 14.09 14.81 13.19
N PHE A 168 12.94 14.70 12.50
CA PHE A 168 11.99 13.62 12.68
C PHE A 168 12.50 12.34 12.03
N VAL A 169 13.14 11.46 12.82
CA VAL A 169 13.94 10.33 12.30
C VAL A 169 13.12 9.30 11.52
N HIS A 170 11.81 9.25 11.73
CA HIS A 170 10.90 8.37 11.00
C HIS A 170 10.60 8.87 9.58
N GLY A 171 10.85 10.15 9.29
CA GLY A 171 10.67 10.66 7.94
C GLY A 171 11.61 9.95 6.96
N ILE A 172 11.11 9.55 5.80
CA ILE A 172 11.83 8.74 4.82
C ILE A 172 12.85 9.60 4.08
N LEU A 173 14.12 9.20 3.99
CA LEU A 173 15.08 9.91 3.15
C LEU A 173 14.73 9.75 1.67
N TYR A 174 14.62 10.88 0.97
CA TYR A 174 14.25 10.96 -0.44
C TYR A 174 15.39 11.53 -1.28
N TYR A 175 15.71 10.86 -2.39
CA TYR A 175 16.83 11.18 -3.28
C TYR A 175 16.41 11.72 -4.65
N GLY A 176 15.13 11.61 -5.03
CA GLY A 176 14.62 12.09 -6.31
C GLY A 176 13.54 11.17 -6.89
N ASN A 177 12.71 11.71 -7.78
CA ASN A 177 11.77 10.93 -8.58
C ASN A 177 11.80 11.37 -10.04
N TYR A 178 11.52 10.42 -10.94
CA TYR A 178 11.60 10.60 -12.38
C TYR A 178 10.53 9.78 -13.07
N VAL A 179 10.02 10.27 -14.20
CA VAL A 179 9.03 9.56 -15.01
C VAL A 179 9.67 9.04 -16.29
N GLY A 180 9.28 7.85 -16.73
CA GLY A 180 9.70 7.30 -18.01
C GLY A 180 8.94 6.02 -18.38
N VAL A 181 9.41 5.33 -19.42
CA VAL A 181 8.86 4.03 -19.84
C VAL A 181 9.86 2.94 -19.47
N LYS A 182 9.44 2.01 -18.61
CA LYS A 182 10.23 0.84 -18.21
C LYS A 182 10.05 -0.26 -19.24
N LYS A 183 11.15 -0.83 -19.74
CA LYS A 183 11.10 -2.10 -20.50
C LYS A 183 11.04 -3.31 -19.59
N ASN A 184 10.42 -4.38 -20.05
CA ASN A 184 10.31 -5.65 -19.33
C ASN A 184 9.83 -5.41 -17.88
N PHE A 185 8.75 -4.65 -17.75
CA PHE A 185 8.16 -4.32 -16.46
C PHE A 185 7.48 -5.56 -15.89
N ARG A 186 7.96 -6.04 -14.74
CA ARG A 186 7.43 -7.21 -14.03
C ARG A 186 6.38 -6.76 -13.02
N VAL A 187 5.26 -7.47 -12.99
CA VAL A 187 4.15 -7.26 -12.05
C VAL A 187 3.87 -8.60 -11.41
N ASN A 188 3.89 -8.67 -10.07
CA ASN A 188 3.41 -9.86 -9.36
C ASN A 188 1.89 -9.91 -9.52
N ILE A 189 1.38 -11.02 -10.04
CA ILE A 189 -0.04 -11.26 -10.32
C ILE A 189 -0.57 -12.47 -9.53
N TYR A 190 0.19 -13.00 -8.57
CA TYR A 190 -0.18 -14.20 -7.83
C TYR A 190 -1.58 -14.10 -7.21
N ASP A 191 -1.86 -13.05 -6.43
CA ASP A 191 -3.13 -12.86 -5.73
C ASP A 191 -4.34 -12.71 -6.66
N ASP A 192 -4.11 -12.28 -7.90
CA ASP A 192 -5.14 -11.94 -8.89
C ASP A 192 -5.16 -12.90 -10.09
N ILE A 193 -4.36 -13.97 -10.06
CA ILE A 193 -4.21 -14.88 -11.21
C ILE A 193 -5.51 -15.57 -11.54
N GLU A 194 -6.32 -15.92 -10.54
CA GLU A 194 -7.63 -16.54 -10.73
C GLU A 194 -8.54 -15.62 -11.53
N TYR A 195 -8.59 -14.34 -11.13
CA TYR A 195 -9.36 -13.33 -11.84
C TYR A 195 -8.85 -13.14 -13.28
N LEU A 196 -7.54 -12.98 -13.46
CA LEU A 196 -6.93 -12.82 -14.79
C LEU A 196 -7.17 -14.05 -15.68
N ALA A 197 -7.14 -15.25 -15.10
CA ALA A 197 -7.38 -16.50 -15.82
C ALA A 197 -8.82 -16.63 -16.33
N THR A 198 -9.80 -15.91 -15.76
CA THR A 198 -11.16 -15.85 -16.33
C THR A 198 -11.26 -14.97 -17.58
N SER A 199 -10.30 -14.05 -17.78
CA SER A 199 -10.36 -13.10 -18.90
C SER A 199 -10.01 -13.76 -20.24
N THR A 200 -10.93 -13.66 -21.20
CA THR A 200 -10.71 -14.15 -22.58
C THR A 200 -9.58 -13.41 -23.27
N PHE A 201 -9.45 -12.11 -23.00
CA PHE A 201 -8.36 -11.29 -23.52
C PHE A 201 -7.01 -11.76 -22.96
N PHE A 202 -6.90 -11.89 -21.63
CA PHE A 202 -5.67 -12.33 -20.99
C PHE A 202 -5.18 -13.66 -21.56
N ASN A 203 -6.07 -14.65 -21.66
CA ASN A 203 -5.72 -15.97 -22.19
C ASN A 203 -5.30 -15.99 -23.66
N ARG A 204 -5.81 -15.07 -24.48
CA ARG A 204 -5.43 -14.96 -25.90
C ARG A 204 -4.11 -14.23 -26.11
N HIS A 205 -3.80 -13.28 -25.24
CA HIS A 205 -2.65 -12.37 -25.39
C HIS A 205 -1.44 -12.76 -24.53
N LYS A 206 -1.62 -13.58 -23.49
CA LYS A 206 -0.52 -14.12 -22.68
C LYS A 206 0.45 -14.91 -23.56
N ASN A 207 1.74 -14.70 -23.33
CA ASN A 207 2.88 -15.21 -24.09
C ASN A 207 2.94 -14.75 -25.56
N ILE A 208 2.10 -13.79 -25.97
CA ILE A 208 2.15 -13.10 -27.27
C ILE A 208 2.57 -11.64 -27.07
N ASP A 209 1.75 -10.88 -26.34
CA ASP A 209 1.97 -9.43 -26.13
C ASP A 209 2.61 -9.11 -24.78
N PHE A 210 2.53 -10.04 -23.83
CA PHE A 210 3.20 -10.01 -22.53
C PHE A 210 3.50 -11.44 -22.09
N GLN A 211 4.57 -11.64 -21.35
CA GLN A 211 4.96 -12.97 -20.85
C GLN A 211 4.35 -13.21 -19.47
N VAL A 212 3.92 -14.42 -19.18
CA VAL A 212 3.40 -14.81 -17.87
C VAL A 212 4.12 -16.07 -17.42
N GLU A 213 4.64 -16.07 -16.19
CA GLU A 213 5.25 -17.25 -15.58
C GLU A 213 4.23 -18.40 -15.45
N ASP A 214 4.70 -19.65 -15.37
CA ASP A 214 3.79 -20.79 -15.33
C ASP A 214 3.02 -20.83 -14.01
N TYR A 215 1.69 -20.86 -14.12
CA TYR A 215 0.74 -20.85 -13.01
C TYR A 215 -0.14 -22.10 -12.99
N SER A 216 0.25 -23.14 -13.73
CA SER A 216 -0.50 -24.40 -13.83
C SER A 216 -0.67 -25.10 -12.48
N TYR A 217 0.27 -24.92 -11.56
CA TYR A 217 0.23 -25.51 -10.21
C TYR A 217 -0.96 -24.98 -9.40
N ILE A 218 -1.24 -23.68 -9.45
CA ILE A 218 -2.39 -23.05 -8.79
C ILE A 218 -3.70 -23.61 -9.33
N LEU A 219 -3.82 -23.70 -10.66
CA LEU A 219 -5.01 -24.28 -11.30
C LEU A 219 -5.21 -25.75 -10.90
N SER A 220 -4.13 -26.51 -10.70
CA SER A 220 -4.23 -27.90 -10.28
C SER A 220 -4.69 -28.04 -8.83
N GLN A 221 -4.23 -27.16 -7.93
CA GLN A 221 -4.60 -27.14 -6.52
C GLN A 221 -6.08 -26.83 -6.33
N LEU A 222 -6.61 -25.86 -7.09
CA LEU A 222 -8.03 -25.52 -7.13
C LEU A 222 -8.91 -26.69 -7.62
N ASN A 223 -8.41 -27.51 -8.53
CA ASN A 223 -9.12 -28.68 -9.04
C ASN A 223 -9.05 -29.90 -8.10
N CYS A 224 -8.01 -30.01 -7.27
CA CYS A 224 -7.80 -31.12 -6.33
C CYS A 224 -8.68 -31.04 -5.08
N ASP A 225 -8.96 -29.84 -4.56
CA ASP A 225 -9.87 -29.64 -3.42
C ASP A 225 -11.30 -30.09 -3.74
N ASP A 226 -11.67 -30.05 -5.03
CA ASP A 226 -13.01 -30.33 -5.53
C ASP A 226 -13.29 -31.85 -5.77
N GLU A 227 -12.26 -32.71 -5.82
CA GLU A 227 -12.47 -34.17 -5.93
C GLU A 227 -12.88 -34.84 -4.60
N SER A 228 -12.61 -34.19 -3.46
CA SER A 228 -12.99 -34.70 -2.13
C SER A 228 -14.50 -34.59 -1.85
N ALA A 229 -15.18 -33.61 -2.46
CA ALA A 229 -16.62 -33.37 -2.31
C ALA A 229 -17.48 -34.21 -3.26
N LYS A 230 -16.93 -34.65 -4.40
CA LYS A 230 -17.64 -35.42 -5.45
C LYS A 230 -17.93 -36.89 -5.09
N LYS A 231 -17.44 -37.40 -3.95
CA LYS A 231 -17.60 -38.81 -3.51
C LYS A 231 -18.57 -39.02 -2.34
N ARG A 232 -19.39 -38.03 -1.96
CA ARG A 232 -20.45 -38.26 -0.95
C ARG A 232 -21.79 -38.49 -1.65
N PRO A 233 -22.43 -39.65 -1.48
CA PRO A 233 -23.76 -39.86 -2.05
C PRO A 233 -24.77 -38.88 -1.42
N PRO A 234 -25.75 -38.39 -2.21
CA PRO A 234 -26.75 -37.46 -1.71
C PRO A 234 -27.55 -38.08 -0.56
N ILE A 235 -27.74 -37.33 0.52
CA ILE A 235 -28.53 -37.75 1.68
C ILE A 235 -29.99 -37.89 1.22
N LYS A 236 -30.47 -39.13 1.17
CA LYS A 236 -31.89 -39.43 0.94
C LYS A 236 -32.64 -39.29 2.26
N ILE A 237 -33.39 -38.19 2.40
CA ILE A 237 -34.35 -38.04 3.49
C ILE A 237 -35.59 -38.88 3.11
N ASN A 238 -35.67 -40.09 3.66
CA ASN A 238 -36.90 -40.87 3.61
C ASN A 238 -37.91 -40.24 4.55
N MET A 239 -38.93 -39.59 3.98
CA MET A 239 -40.17 -39.28 4.66
C MET A 239 -40.95 -40.59 4.81
N ASP A 240 -40.61 -41.38 5.83
CA ASP A 240 -41.47 -42.48 6.24
C ASP A 240 -42.75 -41.90 6.83
N LYS A 241 -43.83 -42.04 6.06
CA LYS A 241 -45.20 -41.91 6.56
C LYS A 241 -45.45 -43.12 7.45
N ASP A 242 -45.26 -42.97 8.74
CA ASP A 242 -45.92 -43.82 9.72
C ASP A 242 -46.37 -43.04 10.95
N ASP A 243 -47.53 -43.49 11.41
CA ASP A 243 -48.52 -42.82 12.25
C ASP A 243 -48.10 -42.63 13.71
N ASN A 244 -48.64 -41.57 14.31
CA ASN A 244 -48.91 -41.39 15.75
C ASN A 244 -47.75 -41.48 16.76
N SER A 245 -47.21 -40.33 17.17
CA SER A 245 -47.32 -39.87 18.58
C SER A 245 -46.76 -38.45 18.80
N LYS A 246 -47.57 -37.64 19.48
CA LYS A 246 -47.30 -36.26 19.90
C LYS A 246 -46.02 -36.15 20.75
N LYS A 247 -45.16 -35.19 20.42
CA LYS A 247 -44.46 -34.32 21.40
C LYS A 247 -43.83 -33.12 20.68
N GLU A 248 -44.55 -32.01 20.73
CA GLU A 248 -44.01 -30.68 20.45
C GLU A 248 -42.92 -30.36 21.50
N ARG A 249 -41.73 -29.97 21.04
CA ARG A 249 -40.82 -29.13 21.82
C ARG A 249 -40.61 -27.85 21.04
N SER A 250 -41.34 -26.82 21.47
CA SER A 250 -41.12 -25.43 21.14
C SER A 250 -39.75 -24.98 21.65
N LEU A 251 -38.89 -24.50 20.75
CA LEU A 251 -37.75 -23.65 21.09
C LEU A 251 -38.05 -22.26 20.55
N SER A 252 -38.26 -21.35 21.48
CA SER A 252 -38.52 -19.93 21.26
C SER A 252 -37.31 -19.24 20.65
N ILE A 253 -37.45 -18.76 19.42
CA ILE A 253 -36.58 -17.73 18.85
C ILE A 253 -36.89 -16.44 19.62
N THR A 254 -35.98 -16.04 20.50
CA THR A 254 -35.91 -14.68 21.02
C THR A 254 -35.55 -13.74 19.88
N SER A 255 -36.34 -12.68 19.77
CA SER A 255 -36.26 -11.59 18.79
C SER A 255 -34.83 -11.08 18.59
N VAL A 256 -34.34 -11.19 17.36
CA VAL A 256 -33.18 -10.42 16.88
C VAL A 256 -33.65 -8.99 16.70
N ASP A 257 -33.00 -8.05 17.39
CA ASP A 257 -33.21 -6.62 17.14
C ASP A 257 -32.95 -6.32 15.66
N SER A 258 -33.97 -5.84 14.97
CA SER A 258 -33.90 -5.46 13.57
C SER A 258 -32.88 -4.33 13.40
N ILE A 259 -31.79 -4.61 12.70
CA ILE A 259 -30.83 -3.59 12.27
C ILE A 259 -31.57 -2.63 11.34
N ASP A 260 -31.57 -1.35 11.67
CA ASP A 260 -32.23 -0.31 10.88
C ASP A 260 -31.55 -0.15 9.53
N ASN A 261 -32.28 -0.44 8.44
CA ASN A 261 -31.81 -0.25 7.07
C ASN A 261 -31.59 1.24 6.73
N ASN A 262 -32.12 2.18 7.52
CA ASN A 262 -31.83 3.60 7.36
C ASN A 262 -30.36 3.96 7.63
N LEU A 263 -29.58 3.09 8.28
CA LEU A 263 -28.15 3.31 8.50
C LEU A 263 -27.33 3.21 7.20
N TYR A 264 -27.88 2.62 6.14
CA TYR A 264 -27.14 2.25 4.93
C TYR A 264 -27.45 3.11 3.70
N GLU A 265 -28.21 4.22 3.85
CA GLU A 265 -28.49 5.27 2.83
C GLU A 265 -28.24 4.87 1.36
N GLY A 266 -28.89 3.81 0.88
CA GLY A 266 -28.82 3.39 -0.54
C GLY A 266 -27.44 2.95 -1.06
N ILE A 267 -26.52 2.50 -0.20
CA ILE A 267 -25.18 2.03 -0.59
C ILE A 267 -25.24 0.69 -1.36
N PHE A 268 -26.28 -0.11 -1.14
CA PHE A 268 -26.50 -1.38 -1.83
C PHE A 268 -27.79 -1.25 -2.63
N GLU A 269 -27.71 -1.40 -3.95
CA GLU A 269 -28.91 -1.49 -4.79
C GLU A 269 -29.61 -2.81 -4.45
N ASN A 270 -30.84 -2.73 -3.94
CA ASN A 270 -31.72 -3.89 -3.84
C ASN A 270 -32.29 -4.14 -5.24
N ASP A 271 -31.72 -5.10 -5.98
CA ASP A 271 -32.19 -5.53 -7.30
C ASP A 271 -33.52 -6.30 -7.22
N THR A 272 -34.57 -5.62 -6.77
CA THR A 272 -35.95 -6.06 -6.90
C THR A 272 -36.78 -4.87 -7.31
N ASN A 273 -36.78 -4.55 -8.60
CA ASN A 273 -37.90 -4.00 -9.40
C ASN A 273 -37.39 -3.22 -10.62
N ILE A 274 -36.97 -3.93 -11.68
CA ILE A 274 -36.92 -3.34 -13.02
C ILE A 274 -38.13 -3.87 -13.78
N ASN A 275 -39.22 -3.10 -13.77
CA ASN A 275 -40.23 -3.20 -14.81
C ASN A 275 -39.67 -2.55 -16.07
N VAL A 276 -39.45 -3.38 -17.10
CA VAL A 276 -38.99 -2.94 -18.41
C VAL A 276 -40.09 -2.12 -19.07
N THR A 277 -39.83 -0.82 -19.27
CA THR A 277 -40.46 -0.04 -20.33
C THR A 277 -39.40 0.84 -20.97
N GLU A 278 -39.16 0.59 -22.26
CA GLU A 278 -38.26 1.33 -23.13
C GLU A 278 -38.65 2.82 -23.16
N GLN A 279 -37.70 3.71 -22.87
CA GLN A 279 -37.50 4.95 -23.65
C GLN A 279 -36.19 5.66 -23.30
N SER A 280 -35.58 6.17 -24.37
CA SER A 280 -34.28 6.83 -24.52
C SER A 280 -34.04 8.07 -23.65
N SER A 281 -32.82 8.22 -23.10
CA SER A 281 -31.89 9.34 -23.37
C SER A 281 -30.78 9.48 -22.32
N ASN A 282 -29.55 9.74 -22.80
CA ASN A 282 -28.37 10.31 -22.13
C ASN A 282 -28.09 9.91 -20.66
N LYS A 283 -27.37 8.79 -20.47
CA LYS A 283 -26.52 8.56 -19.28
C LYS A 283 -25.05 8.44 -19.72
N PRO A 284 -24.07 8.91 -18.93
CA PRO A 284 -22.65 8.67 -19.19
C PRO A 284 -22.37 7.15 -19.11
N PRO A 285 -21.33 6.63 -19.78
CA PRO A 285 -21.05 5.20 -19.77
C PRO A 285 -20.72 4.77 -18.33
N ILE A 286 -21.48 3.79 -17.84
CA ILE A 286 -21.23 3.11 -16.56
C ILE A 286 -19.90 2.37 -16.72
N SER A 287 -18.84 2.86 -16.07
CA SER A 287 -17.55 2.18 -16.02
C SER A 287 -17.56 1.25 -14.81
N LEU A 288 -17.62 -0.05 -15.07
CA LEU A 288 -17.63 -1.13 -14.08
C LEU A 288 -16.23 -1.29 -13.45
N THR A 289 -16.16 -1.25 -12.12
CA THR A 289 -14.93 -1.58 -11.36
C THR A 289 -14.65 -3.09 -11.41
N LEU A 290 -13.41 -3.51 -11.13
CA LEU A 290 -13.03 -4.93 -11.03
C LEU A 290 -13.88 -5.68 -9.99
N GLU A 291 -14.28 -4.99 -8.92
CA GLU A 291 -15.08 -5.53 -7.82
C GLU A 291 -16.60 -5.48 -8.06
N ASP A 292 -17.08 -4.55 -8.90
CA ASP A 292 -18.46 -4.59 -9.40
C ASP A 292 -18.68 -5.78 -10.34
N LEU A 293 -17.64 -6.16 -11.10
CA LEU A 293 -17.63 -7.34 -11.97
C LEU A 293 -17.54 -8.66 -11.19
N SER A 294 -16.86 -8.69 -10.03
CA SER A 294 -16.77 -9.90 -9.19
C SER A 294 -18.07 -10.17 -8.42
N ASN A 295 -18.84 -9.13 -8.10
CA ASN A 295 -20.09 -9.24 -7.35
C ASN A 295 -21.35 -9.31 -8.23
N SER A 296 -21.26 -8.95 -9.52
CA SER A 296 -22.38 -9.08 -10.45
C SER A 296 -22.39 -10.46 -11.11
N VAL A 297 -23.31 -11.33 -10.67
CA VAL A 297 -23.66 -12.56 -11.41
C VAL A 297 -24.42 -12.16 -12.68
N PHE A 298 -23.70 -11.79 -13.73
CA PHE A 298 -24.25 -11.71 -15.08
C PHE A 298 -23.40 -12.54 -16.03
N THR A 299 -24.06 -13.43 -16.75
CA THR A 299 -23.55 -14.09 -17.94
C THR A 299 -23.03 -13.01 -18.90
N ILE A 300 -21.73 -13.03 -19.18
CA ILE A 300 -21.14 -12.23 -20.26
C ILE A 300 -21.78 -12.73 -21.56
N ASP A 301 -22.74 -11.97 -22.07
CA ASP A 301 -23.42 -12.25 -23.33
C ASP A 301 -22.49 -11.80 -24.47
N ASP A 302 -21.42 -12.55 -24.70
CA ASP A 302 -20.70 -12.55 -25.97
C ASP A 302 -21.42 -13.52 -26.91
N CYS A 303 -21.83 -12.99 -28.06
CA CYS A 303 -22.62 -13.63 -29.11
C CYS A 303 -22.33 -15.13 -29.38
N ILE A 304 -23.34 -15.96 -29.06
CA ILE A 304 -23.70 -17.28 -29.64
C ILE A 304 -22.58 -18.36 -29.71
N THR A 305 -22.54 -19.31 -28.77
CA THR A 305 -23.18 -20.65 -28.84
C THR A 305 -22.83 -21.52 -27.61
N ASN A 306 -23.91 -21.99 -26.96
CA ASN A 306 -24.08 -23.06 -25.96
C ASN A 306 -22.88 -23.95 -25.56
N ASN A 307 -22.54 -23.90 -24.27
CA ASN A 307 -22.58 -25.08 -23.38
C ASN A 307 -22.63 -24.62 -21.91
N SER A 308 -23.64 -25.09 -21.20
CA SER A 308 -23.96 -24.73 -19.81
C SER A 308 -23.11 -25.52 -18.81
N MET A 309 -22.43 -24.81 -17.91
CA MET A 309 -21.83 -25.37 -16.70
C MET A 309 -22.20 -24.48 -15.51
N GLU A 310 -22.72 -25.11 -14.45
CA GLU A 310 -23.32 -24.50 -13.26
C GLU A 310 -22.23 -24.35 -12.18
N LEU A 311 -22.06 -23.17 -11.57
CA LEU A 311 -21.00 -22.89 -10.58
C LEU A 311 -21.60 -22.68 -9.18
N MET A 312 -21.10 -23.43 -8.20
CA MET A 312 -21.41 -23.31 -6.77
C MET A 312 -20.37 -22.46 -6.04
N THR A 313 -20.82 -21.80 -4.97
CA THR A 313 -20.07 -20.93 -4.07
C THR A 313 -19.11 -21.70 -3.15
N THR A 314 -17.84 -21.25 -3.08
CA THR A 314 -16.84 -21.71 -2.11
C THR A 314 -16.18 -20.53 -1.36
N LYS A 315 -15.61 -20.86 -0.20
CA LYS A 315 -15.19 -19.96 0.89
C LYS A 315 -14.07 -19.01 0.49
N SER A 316 -14.19 -17.75 0.90
CA SER A 316 -13.16 -16.71 0.74
C SER A 316 -11.97 -16.99 1.64
N VAL A 317 -10.81 -17.21 1.02
CA VAL A 317 -9.52 -16.89 1.62
C VAL A 317 -9.35 -15.37 1.46
N SER A 318 -8.95 -14.68 2.51
CA SER A 318 -8.82 -13.21 2.59
C SER A 318 -7.80 -12.70 1.56
N SER A 319 -8.27 -12.36 0.36
CA SER A 319 -7.42 -11.85 -0.72
C SER A 319 -7.16 -10.35 -0.55
N SER A 320 -5.92 -10.02 -0.21
CA SER A 320 -5.36 -8.67 -0.29
C SER A 320 -4.93 -8.37 -1.73
N SER A 321 -5.88 -8.23 -2.65
CA SER A 321 -5.58 -7.72 -4.00
C SER A 321 -5.31 -6.22 -3.92
N THR A 322 -4.06 -5.89 -3.62
CA THR A 322 -3.53 -4.53 -3.76
C THR A 322 -2.30 -4.62 -4.64
N CYS A 323 -2.37 -3.94 -5.78
CA CYS A 323 -1.30 -3.73 -6.73
C CYS A 323 -0.13 -2.89 -6.14
N SER A 324 0.31 -3.24 -4.94
CA SER A 324 1.52 -2.77 -4.30
C SER A 324 2.67 -3.65 -4.77
N SER A 325 3.78 -3.03 -5.15
CA SER A 325 5.01 -3.72 -5.50
C SER A 325 5.54 -4.44 -4.25
N ARG A 326 5.11 -5.69 -4.02
CA ARG A 326 5.39 -6.50 -2.81
C ARG A 326 6.84 -6.95 -2.62
N THR A 327 7.78 -6.46 -3.44
CA THR A 327 9.22 -6.72 -3.25
C THR A 327 9.82 -5.76 -2.19
N SER A 328 9.51 -5.98 -0.92
CA SER A 328 9.95 -5.13 0.21
C SER A 328 10.92 -5.79 1.20
N CYS A 329 11.21 -7.09 1.12
CA CYS A 329 12.23 -7.74 1.96
C CYS A 329 13.63 -7.59 1.33
N THR A 330 14.62 -7.03 2.06
CA THR A 330 15.87 -6.55 1.43
C THR A 330 17.22 -6.92 2.05
N SER A 331 17.32 -7.91 2.94
CA SER A 331 18.60 -8.63 3.17
C SER A 331 18.53 -9.80 4.16
N ASP A 332 19.34 -10.82 3.87
CA ASP A 332 20.06 -11.66 4.84
C ASP A 332 21.57 -11.65 4.48
N ASP A 333 22.39 -11.05 5.34
CA ASP A 333 23.86 -11.00 5.24
C ASP A 333 24.45 -11.62 6.52
N ASN A 334 24.67 -12.94 6.52
CA ASN A 334 25.41 -13.61 7.60
C ASN A 334 26.87 -13.85 7.20
N GLU A 335 27.69 -12.81 7.33
CA GLU A 335 29.15 -12.98 7.34
C GLU A 335 29.60 -13.67 8.65
N ASN A 336 30.06 -14.92 8.56
CA ASN A 336 30.97 -15.47 9.57
C ASN A 336 32.12 -16.27 8.94
N ASN A 337 33.29 -15.62 8.94
CA ASN A 337 34.60 -16.16 8.61
C ASN A 337 35.07 -17.22 9.63
N LYS A 338 35.56 -18.39 9.17
CA LYS A 338 36.72 -19.11 9.75
C LYS A 338 37.34 -20.17 8.82
N HIS A 339 38.65 -20.32 8.94
CA HIS A 339 39.66 -20.89 8.04
C HIS A 339 39.90 -22.42 8.08
N SER A 340 40.36 -22.96 6.92
CA SER A 340 41.30 -24.10 6.65
C SER A 340 40.87 -25.55 7.02
N SER A 341 41.17 -26.63 6.29
CA SER A 341 42.17 -26.96 5.24
C SER A 341 41.81 -28.26 4.45
N SER A 342 42.34 -28.34 3.21
CA SER A 342 42.85 -29.50 2.43
C SER A 342 41.95 -30.64 1.86
N ASP A 343 42.09 -30.75 0.53
CA ASP A 343 42.25 -31.92 -0.36
C ASP A 343 41.09 -32.58 -1.16
N GLU A 344 41.27 -32.44 -2.49
CA GLU A 344 41.03 -33.28 -3.67
C GLU A 344 39.82 -34.25 -3.81
N GLY A 345 39.17 -34.15 -5.00
CA GLY A 345 38.79 -35.33 -5.78
C GLY A 345 37.35 -35.42 -6.30
N SER A 346 37.12 -34.92 -7.53
CA SER A 346 36.25 -35.47 -8.61
C SER A 346 34.98 -36.27 -8.24
N SER A 347 33.80 -35.77 -8.65
CA SER A 347 33.01 -36.31 -9.80
C SER A 347 31.55 -35.87 -9.73
N VAL A 348 31.00 -35.51 -10.89
CA VAL A 348 29.61 -35.14 -11.15
C VAL A 348 28.65 -36.28 -10.79
N THR A 349 27.60 -35.99 -10.03
CA THR A 349 26.28 -36.67 -10.12
C THR A 349 25.20 -35.81 -9.46
N GLU A 350 24.17 -35.49 -10.24
CA GLU A 350 22.88 -34.91 -9.86
C GLU A 350 22.19 -35.79 -8.81
N TRP A 351 21.87 -35.26 -7.62
CA TRP A 351 20.73 -35.73 -6.81
C TRP A 351 20.13 -34.54 -6.05
N THR A 352 18.81 -34.51 -6.14
CA THR A 352 17.79 -33.64 -5.56
C THR A 352 17.67 -33.72 -4.04
N ASP A 353 16.88 -32.79 -3.49
CA ASP A 353 16.47 -32.58 -2.09
C ASP A 353 17.53 -31.92 -1.20
N ASN A 354 17.26 -30.80 -0.53
CA ASN A 354 16.09 -30.59 0.31
C ASN A 354 15.85 -29.08 0.45
N SER A 355 14.65 -28.63 0.11
CA SER A 355 14.17 -27.28 0.32
C SER A 355 14.26 -26.93 1.80
N SER A 356 15.06 -25.92 2.13
CA SER A 356 14.80 -25.10 3.31
C SER A 356 13.41 -24.52 3.11
N GLU A 357 12.49 -24.83 4.03
CA GLU A 357 11.20 -24.19 4.15
C GLU A 357 11.45 -22.72 4.52
N GLU A 358 11.73 -21.92 3.49
CA GLU A 358 11.53 -20.49 3.51
C GLU A 358 10.04 -20.29 3.20
N SER A 359 9.35 -19.53 4.04
CA SER A 359 8.03 -18.98 3.74
C SER A 359 8.15 -17.93 2.64
N GLU A 360 8.63 -18.34 1.46
CA GLU A 360 8.49 -17.56 0.25
C GLU A 360 7.01 -17.60 -0.12
N GLU A 361 6.31 -16.46 0.01
CA GLU A 361 5.02 -16.28 -0.62
C GLU A 361 5.15 -16.67 -2.10
N ASP A 362 4.24 -17.50 -2.61
CA ASP A 362 4.25 -17.88 -4.02
C ASP A 362 4.18 -16.60 -4.89
N GLU A 363 5.21 -16.34 -5.69
CA GLU A 363 5.24 -15.20 -6.61
C GLU A 363 5.02 -15.67 -8.04
N ILE A 364 4.14 -14.98 -8.78
CA ILE A 364 3.95 -15.20 -10.21
C ILE A 364 4.04 -13.86 -10.90
N TYR A 365 4.97 -13.72 -11.84
CA TYR A 365 5.14 -12.47 -12.56
C TYR A 365 4.55 -12.50 -13.97
N ALA A 366 3.84 -11.43 -14.31
CA ALA A 366 3.63 -10.99 -15.69
C ALA A 366 4.72 -9.98 -16.08
N THR A 367 5.36 -10.18 -17.23
CA THR A 367 6.34 -9.27 -17.80
C THR A 367 5.76 -8.53 -19.00
N LEU A 368 5.49 -7.24 -18.82
CA LEU A 368 5.04 -6.32 -19.87
C LEU A 368 6.26 -5.77 -20.64
N PRO A 369 6.29 -5.82 -21.99
CA PRO A 369 7.47 -5.42 -22.76
C PRO A 369 7.89 -3.97 -22.55
N ARG A 370 6.92 -3.08 -22.33
CA ARG A 370 7.11 -1.67 -22.00
C ARG A 370 5.94 -1.16 -21.18
N PHE A 371 6.19 -0.29 -20.22
CA PHE A 371 5.14 0.27 -19.37
C PHE A 371 5.51 1.65 -18.79
N PRO A 372 4.59 2.63 -18.73
CA PRO A 372 4.88 3.94 -18.15
C PRO A 372 4.97 3.85 -16.62
N VAL A 373 6.04 4.40 -16.05
CA VAL A 373 6.31 4.34 -14.60
C VAL A 373 6.85 5.66 -14.06
N GLU A 374 6.64 5.87 -12.77
CA GLU A 374 7.44 6.77 -11.94
C GLU A 374 8.46 5.95 -11.14
N LEU A 375 9.70 6.42 -11.13
CA LEU A 375 10.77 5.93 -10.29
C LEU A 375 10.89 6.85 -9.08
N VAL A 376 10.80 6.30 -7.86
CA VAL A 376 11.00 7.04 -6.61
C VAL A 376 12.20 6.47 -5.87
N PHE A 377 13.29 7.24 -5.79
CA PHE A 377 14.51 6.86 -5.11
C PHE A 377 14.49 7.30 -3.65
N MET A 378 14.59 6.35 -2.73
CA MET A 378 14.46 6.53 -1.29
C MET A 378 15.43 5.65 -0.50
N GLU A 379 15.56 5.86 0.82
CA GLU A 379 16.38 5.00 1.66
C GLU A 379 15.97 3.53 1.59
N LYS A 380 16.98 2.64 1.60
CA LYS A 380 16.79 1.21 1.80
C LYS A 380 16.26 1.00 3.24
N MET A 381 15.28 0.12 3.38
CA MET A 381 14.74 -0.35 4.66
C MET A 381 14.83 -1.87 4.66
N GLU A 382 15.08 -2.49 5.81
CA GLU A 382 15.57 -3.88 5.85
C GLU A 382 14.44 -4.92 5.70
N TYR A 383 13.44 -4.88 6.60
CA TYR A 383 12.33 -5.84 6.67
C TYR A 383 11.03 -5.16 7.11
N THR A 384 9.90 -5.86 6.93
CA THR A 384 8.54 -5.43 7.32
C THR A 384 8.20 -5.89 8.74
N LEU A 385 7.16 -5.31 9.34
CA LEU A 385 6.57 -5.81 10.58
C LEU A 385 5.95 -7.19 10.38
N ASP A 386 5.41 -7.42 9.20
CA ASP A 386 4.81 -8.71 8.80
C ASP A 386 5.81 -9.86 8.93
N LYS A 387 7.01 -9.70 8.35
CA LYS A 387 8.09 -10.68 8.46
C LYS A 387 8.44 -10.98 9.92
N LEU A 388 8.57 -9.95 10.75
CA LEU A 388 8.90 -10.15 12.18
C LEU A 388 7.81 -10.91 12.95
N MET A 389 6.53 -10.73 12.58
CA MET A 389 5.41 -11.40 13.22
C MET A 389 5.36 -12.87 12.80
N VAL A 390 5.47 -13.14 11.50
CA VAL A 390 5.46 -14.52 10.95
C VAL A 390 6.64 -15.34 11.46
N ASP A 391 7.83 -14.72 11.56
CA ASP A 391 9.04 -15.40 12.04
C ASP A 391 9.09 -15.52 13.58
N ASP A 392 8.07 -15.02 14.31
CA ASP A 392 7.99 -14.95 15.79
C ASP A 392 9.24 -14.28 16.42
N GLU A 393 9.79 -13.26 15.74
CA GLU A 393 11.01 -12.55 16.13
C GLU A 393 10.76 -11.29 16.97
N ILE A 394 9.51 -11.06 17.42
CA ILE A 394 9.12 -9.84 18.13
C ILE A 394 8.34 -10.15 19.42
N ASP A 395 8.89 -9.72 20.55
CA ASP A 395 8.20 -9.86 21.85
C ASP A 395 7.19 -8.73 22.11
N ASP A 396 6.32 -8.92 23.12
CA ASP A 396 5.27 -7.96 23.48
C ASP A 396 5.80 -6.55 23.80
N ASP A 397 6.97 -6.44 24.44
CA ASP A 397 7.54 -5.14 24.82
C ASP A 397 8.14 -4.42 23.62
N GLU A 398 8.76 -5.16 22.71
CA GLU A 398 9.23 -4.68 21.43
C GLU A 398 8.05 -4.28 20.52
N MET A 399 7.02 -5.11 20.39
CA MET A 399 5.80 -4.79 19.67
C MET A 399 5.14 -3.53 20.23
N THR A 400 5.05 -3.40 21.57
CA THR A 400 4.54 -2.16 22.20
C THR A 400 5.36 -0.94 21.79
N SER A 401 6.69 -1.10 21.66
CA SER A 401 7.56 -0.02 21.17
C SER A 401 7.32 0.31 19.69
N VAL A 402 7.19 -0.71 18.83
CA VAL A 402 6.88 -0.53 17.41
C VAL A 402 5.57 0.23 17.25
N LEU A 403 4.50 -0.21 17.91
CA LEU A 403 3.19 0.45 17.88
C LEU A 403 3.28 1.89 18.41
N MET A 404 4.07 2.15 19.46
CA MET A 404 4.31 3.50 19.96
C MET A 404 5.00 4.39 18.91
N GLN A 405 5.97 3.86 18.17
CA GLN A 405 6.61 4.59 17.07
C GLN A 405 5.62 4.87 15.93
N VAL A 406 4.80 3.88 15.53
CA VAL A 406 3.73 4.04 14.53
C VAL A 406 2.75 5.14 14.94
N ILE A 407 2.28 5.13 16.19
CA ILE A 407 1.38 6.15 16.74
C ILE A 407 2.03 7.54 16.66
N MET A 408 3.30 7.68 17.01
CA MET A 408 4.03 8.96 16.90
C MET A 408 4.18 9.44 15.45
N ILE A 409 4.35 8.51 14.50
CA ILE A 409 4.39 8.82 13.06
C ILE A 409 3.04 9.35 12.58
N LEU A 410 1.97 8.59 12.82
CA LEU A 410 0.62 8.98 12.40
C LEU A 410 0.19 10.30 13.07
N ALA A 411 0.41 10.47 14.37
CA ALA A 411 0.11 11.73 15.06
C ALA A 411 0.88 12.92 14.46
N THR A 412 2.14 12.71 14.08
CA THR A 412 2.97 13.75 13.43
C THR A 412 2.46 14.10 12.04
N TYR A 413 2.14 13.09 11.22
CA TYR A 413 1.60 13.30 9.87
C TYR A 413 0.20 13.91 9.90
N GLN A 414 -0.67 13.48 10.80
CA GLN A 414 -2.00 14.07 11.01
C GLN A 414 -1.91 15.54 11.41
N LYS A 415 -1.01 15.88 12.34
CA LYS A 415 -0.76 17.27 12.75
C LYS A 415 -0.21 18.14 11.60
N ALA A 416 0.77 17.62 10.86
CA ALA A 416 1.46 18.38 9.83
C ALA A 416 0.61 18.54 8.56
N PHE A 417 -0.11 17.48 8.16
CA PHE A 417 -0.68 17.37 6.82
C PHE A 417 -2.17 16.95 6.80
N SER A 418 -2.86 16.79 7.94
CA SER A 418 -4.19 16.17 7.96
C SER A 418 -4.22 14.84 7.18
N PHE A 419 -3.21 14.02 7.44
CA PHE A 419 -2.92 12.79 6.71
C PHE A 419 -3.78 11.61 7.18
N THR A 420 -4.27 10.80 6.24
CA THR A 420 -4.66 9.41 6.46
C THR A 420 -3.95 8.52 5.45
N HIS A 421 -3.46 7.35 5.87
CA HIS A 421 -2.79 6.39 5.01
C HIS A 421 -3.77 5.64 4.11
N ASN A 422 -4.91 5.25 4.69
CA ASN A 422 -6.02 4.48 4.09
C ASN A 422 -5.68 3.05 3.62
N ASP A 423 -4.45 2.59 3.88
CA ASP A 423 -3.98 1.24 3.54
C ASP A 423 -2.82 0.78 4.44
N LEU A 424 -2.91 1.10 5.72
CA LEU A 424 -1.85 0.78 6.66
C LEU A 424 -2.02 -0.66 7.17
N HIS A 425 -1.17 -1.56 6.71
CA HIS A 425 -1.07 -2.93 7.18
C HIS A 425 0.38 -3.25 7.59
N THR A 426 0.61 -4.41 8.22
CA THR A 426 1.93 -4.90 8.69
C THR A 426 3.03 -4.78 7.62
N ASN A 427 2.74 -5.14 6.36
CA ASN A 427 3.69 -4.99 5.25
C ASN A 427 4.08 -3.55 4.89
N ASN A 428 3.30 -2.54 5.28
CA ASN A 428 3.59 -1.11 5.05
C ASN A 428 4.34 -0.47 6.24
N ILE A 429 4.70 -1.26 7.24
CA ILE A 429 5.54 -0.85 8.37
C ILE A 429 6.90 -1.53 8.18
N MET A 430 7.94 -0.72 7.99
CA MET A 430 9.30 -1.20 7.75
C MET A 430 10.30 -0.63 8.75
N PHE A 431 11.51 -1.18 8.78
CA PHE A 431 12.53 -0.80 9.75
C PHE A 431 13.86 -0.39 9.12
N ILE A 432 14.56 0.48 9.83
CA ILE A 432 15.98 0.74 9.66
C ILE A 432 16.69 0.45 10.99
N GLU A 433 17.84 -0.20 10.91
CA GLU A 433 18.64 -0.51 12.10
C GLU A 433 19.22 0.74 12.76
N THR A 434 19.39 0.70 14.08
CA THR A 434 20.00 1.78 14.84
C THR A 434 20.70 1.33 16.12
N ASP A 435 21.88 1.90 16.38
CA ASP A 435 22.57 1.74 17.67
C ASP A 435 21.95 2.57 18.81
N LYS A 436 21.00 3.46 18.49
CA LYS A 436 20.37 4.34 19.49
C LYS A 436 19.45 3.49 20.35
N LYS A 437 19.71 3.41 21.66
CA LYS A 437 18.85 2.65 22.59
C LYS A 437 17.45 3.23 22.79
N TYR A 438 17.30 4.56 22.65
CA TYR A 438 16.05 5.26 22.91
C TYR A 438 15.81 6.38 21.89
N LEU A 439 14.55 6.55 21.53
CA LEU A 439 14.01 7.74 20.88
C LEU A 439 13.31 8.62 21.90
N TYR A 440 13.45 9.94 21.72
CA TYR A 440 12.86 10.93 22.61
C TYR A 440 11.92 11.84 21.81
N TYR A 441 10.66 11.90 22.22
CA TYR A 441 9.63 12.70 21.57
C TYR A 441 9.15 13.80 22.51
N ARG A 442 8.73 14.91 21.92
CA ARG A 442 7.85 15.88 22.57
C ARG A 442 6.60 16.09 21.73
N TYR A 443 5.46 15.70 22.28
CA TYR A 443 4.15 15.82 21.65
C TYR A 443 3.12 16.28 22.68
N ASN A 444 2.32 17.28 22.33
CA ASN A 444 1.34 17.92 23.21
C ASN A 444 1.94 18.30 24.58
N LYS A 445 3.17 18.83 24.56
CA LYS A 445 3.98 19.22 25.73
C LYS A 445 4.38 18.07 26.67
N LYS A 446 3.97 16.83 26.39
CA LYS A 446 4.42 15.61 27.09
C LYS A 446 5.74 15.12 26.47
N LEU A 447 6.61 14.56 27.30
CA LEU A 447 7.89 13.97 26.88
C LEU A 447 7.79 12.46 26.94
N TYR A 448 8.32 11.79 25.92
CA TYR A 448 8.33 10.33 25.84
C TYR A 448 9.74 9.82 25.61
N ARG A 449 10.07 8.68 26.22
CA ARG A 449 11.30 7.92 25.99
C ARG A 449 10.91 6.50 25.59
N VAL A 450 11.09 6.18 24.32
CA VAL A 450 10.69 4.90 23.73
C VAL A 450 11.95 4.08 23.42
N PRO A 451 12.10 2.84 23.93
CA PRO A 451 13.22 1.97 23.58
C PRO A 451 13.16 1.58 22.10
N THR A 452 14.28 1.53 21.39
CA THR A 452 14.25 1.20 19.95
C THR A 452 14.29 -0.29 19.65
N TYR A 453 14.83 -1.08 20.58
CA TYR A 453 15.23 -2.47 20.30
C TYR A 453 16.10 -2.62 19.04
N GLY A 454 16.88 -1.58 18.72
CA GLY A 454 17.71 -1.57 17.52
C GLY A 454 16.98 -1.15 16.25
N ARG A 455 15.69 -0.78 16.30
CA ARG A 455 14.85 -0.52 15.13
C ARG A 455 14.24 0.89 15.14
N ILE A 456 14.28 1.56 14.00
CA ILE A 456 13.52 2.79 13.72
C ILE A 456 12.41 2.46 12.74
N VAL A 457 11.17 2.66 13.16
CA VAL A 457 9.99 2.42 12.32
C VAL A 457 9.87 3.47 11.21
N LYS A 458 9.48 3.01 10.02
CA LYS A 458 9.10 3.76 8.84
C LYS A 458 7.73 3.28 8.35
N ILE A 459 6.88 4.21 7.91
CA ILE A 459 5.64 3.88 7.21
C ILE A 459 5.87 4.18 5.73
N ILE A 460 5.52 3.25 4.84
CA ILE A 460 5.68 3.35 3.39
C ILE A 460 4.35 3.15 2.65
N ASP A 461 4.38 3.33 1.33
CA ASP A 461 3.27 3.11 0.40
C ASP A 461 2.09 4.07 0.55
N PHE A 462 2.29 5.30 0.08
CA PHE A 462 1.32 6.39 0.23
C PHE A 462 0.35 6.52 -0.93
N GLY A 463 0.19 5.47 -1.75
CA GLY A 463 -0.68 5.51 -2.93
C GLY A 463 -2.13 5.87 -2.60
N ARG A 464 -2.70 5.22 -1.58
CA ARG A 464 -4.06 5.51 -1.11
C ARG A 464 -4.11 6.64 -0.08
N SER A 465 -3.00 7.30 0.23
CA SER A 465 -2.99 8.34 1.26
C SER A 465 -3.76 9.58 0.83
N ILE A 466 -4.47 10.19 1.78
CA ILE A 466 -5.14 11.48 1.60
C ILE A 466 -4.49 12.48 2.56
N TYR A 467 -4.01 13.59 2.03
CA TYR A 467 -3.30 14.59 2.84
C TYR A 467 -3.41 15.99 2.24
N LYS A 468 -3.08 17.00 3.04
CA LYS A 468 -3.16 18.42 2.70
C LYS A 468 -1.80 19.08 2.84
N TYR A 469 -1.46 19.91 1.85
CA TYR A 469 -0.25 20.72 1.88
C TYR A 469 -0.46 22.04 1.14
N ASN A 470 -0.15 23.16 1.80
CA ASN A 470 -0.20 24.51 1.22
C ASN A 470 -1.54 24.83 0.52
N GLY A 471 -2.66 24.54 1.21
CA GLY A 471 -4.03 24.79 0.76
C GLY A 471 -4.58 23.76 -0.24
N LEU A 472 -3.80 22.75 -0.62
CA LEU A 472 -4.18 21.73 -1.60
C LEU A 472 -4.40 20.38 -0.94
N THR A 473 -5.50 19.72 -1.31
CA THR A 473 -5.73 18.30 -0.97
C THR A 473 -5.11 17.41 -2.04
N MET A 474 -4.22 16.52 -1.62
CA MET A 474 -3.73 15.38 -2.39
C MET A 474 -4.62 14.19 -2.07
N CYS A 475 -5.28 13.69 -3.10
CA CYS A 475 -6.17 12.55 -3.05
C CYS A 475 -6.02 11.84 -4.38
N SER A 476 -5.46 10.63 -4.34
CA SER A 476 -5.09 9.90 -5.54
C SER A 476 -6.32 9.51 -6.37
N ASP A 477 -6.10 9.30 -7.66
CA ASP A 477 -7.12 8.86 -8.60
C ASP A 477 -7.67 7.46 -8.30
N CYS A 478 -7.12 6.70 -7.34
CA CYS A 478 -7.76 5.48 -6.86
C CYS A 478 -9.15 5.74 -6.25
N PHE A 479 -9.39 6.92 -5.67
CA PHE A 479 -10.70 7.31 -5.11
C PHE A 479 -11.68 7.84 -6.16
N LYS A 480 -11.23 8.02 -7.40
CA LYS A 480 -12.09 8.47 -8.51
C LYS A 480 -13.20 7.46 -8.77
N PRO A 481 -14.42 7.90 -9.17
CA PRO A 481 -15.49 6.98 -9.55
C PRO A 481 -15.02 5.97 -10.62
N GLY A 482 -15.23 4.68 -10.34
CA GLY A 482 -14.82 3.59 -11.24
C GLY A 482 -13.40 3.04 -10.99
N ASN A 483 -12.67 3.56 -10.01
CA ASN A 483 -11.36 3.05 -9.58
C ASN A 483 -11.43 2.34 -8.21
N ASP A 484 -10.31 1.74 -7.82
CA ASP A 484 -10.22 0.70 -6.78
C ASP A 484 -10.68 1.14 -5.38
N ALA A 485 -10.49 2.43 -5.05
CA ALA A 485 -10.92 2.99 -3.76
C ALA A 485 -12.20 3.82 -3.84
N SER A 486 -12.91 3.74 -4.97
CA SER A 486 -14.17 4.46 -5.20
C SER A 486 -15.17 4.20 -4.07
N THR A 487 -15.92 5.24 -3.68
CA THR A 487 -16.95 5.22 -2.62
C THR A 487 -16.47 4.98 -1.18
N GLN A 488 -15.16 4.83 -0.93
CA GLN A 488 -14.63 4.76 0.44
C GLN A 488 -14.90 6.07 1.20
N TYR A 489 -14.74 7.20 0.51
CA TYR A 489 -15.03 8.55 0.96
C TYR A 489 -15.93 9.26 -0.06
N ASN A 490 -16.55 10.37 0.36
CA ASN A 490 -17.28 11.28 -0.51
C ASN A 490 -16.88 12.72 -0.14
N THR A 491 -15.75 13.15 -0.70
CA THR A 491 -15.12 14.45 -0.45
C THR A 491 -14.35 14.90 -1.69
N GLU A 492 -13.86 16.14 -1.72
CA GLU A 492 -13.07 16.66 -2.81
C GLU A 492 -11.75 15.87 -3.01
N PRO A 493 -11.27 15.71 -4.26
CA PRO A 493 -11.80 16.30 -5.49
C PRO A 493 -12.92 15.49 -6.18
N TYR A 494 -13.33 14.37 -5.60
CA TYR A 494 -14.28 13.42 -6.20
C TYR A 494 -15.67 13.46 -5.55
N PHE A 495 -16.04 14.60 -4.97
CA PHE A 495 -17.30 14.77 -4.25
C PHE A 495 -18.49 14.61 -5.20
N ASN A 496 -19.44 13.76 -4.80
CA ASN A 496 -20.74 13.63 -5.43
C ASN A 496 -21.81 14.28 -4.53
N GLU A 497 -22.45 15.33 -5.04
CA GLU A 497 -23.50 16.08 -4.35
C GLU A 497 -24.75 15.24 -4.04
N GLU A 498 -24.97 14.14 -4.78
CA GLU A 498 -26.10 13.23 -4.57
C GLU A 498 -25.92 12.30 -3.36
N LYS A 499 -24.72 12.25 -2.78
CA LYS A 499 -24.37 11.38 -1.65
C LYS A 499 -23.97 12.21 -0.43
N PRO A 500 -24.18 11.71 0.80
CA PRO A 500 -23.73 12.40 2.01
C PRO A 500 -22.21 12.58 1.97
N ARG A 501 -21.73 13.72 2.48
CA ARG A 501 -20.30 13.98 2.62
C ARG A 501 -19.68 13.02 3.62
N LEU A 502 -18.57 12.40 3.22
CA LEU A 502 -17.80 11.49 4.06
C LEU A 502 -16.32 11.85 3.92
N GLU A 503 -15.77 12.45 4.96
CA GLU A 503 -14.38 12.90 5.03
C GLU A 503 -13.43 11.76 5.40
N PRO A 504 -12.11 11.89 5.12
CA PRO A 504 -11.10 10.96 5.60
C PRO A 504 -11.13 10.82 7.12
N ASN A 505 -11.09 9.57 7.59
CA ASN A 505 -11.22 9.23 9.01
C ASN A 505 -9.84 9.04 9.65
N MET A 506 -9.50 9.87 10.65
CA MET A 506 -8.19 9.86 11.33
C MET A 506 -7.94 8.62 12.20
N SER A 507 -8.97 7.85 12.50
CA SER A 507 -8.88 6.56 13.22
C SER A 507 -8.75 5.37 12.27
N PHE A 508 -8.92 5.58 10.96
CA PHE A 508 -8.89 4.53 9.95
C PHE A 508 -7.60 3.71 10.00
N ASP A 509 -6.45 4.40 10.06
CA ASP A 509 -5.14 3.77 9.88
C ASP A 509 -4.81 2.77 11.00
N LEU A 510 -5.15 3.08 12.26
CA LEU A 510 -4.94 2.15 13.37
C LEU A 510 -5.93 0.98 13.34
N CYS A 511 -7.18 1.23 12.93
CA CYS A 511 -8.15 0.15 12.73
C CYS A 511 -7.69 -0.79 11.62
N ARG A 512 -7.22 -0.26 10.47
CA ARG A 512 -6.71 -1.07 9.37
C ARG A 512 -5.46 -1.84 9.77
N LEU A 513 -4.54 -1.24 10.51
CA LEU A 513 -3.37 -1.94 11.03
C LEU A 513 -3.77 -3.08 11.99
N GLY A 514 -4.66 -2.80 12.93
CA GLY A 514 -5.20 -3.82 13.84
C GLY A 514 -5.81 -4.99 13.07
N THR A 515 -6.56 -4.69 12.01
CA THR A 515 -7.19 -5.75 11.19
C THR A 515 -6.19 -6.62 10.44
N SER A 516 -4.99 -6.10 10.09
CA SER A 516 -3.92 -6.92 9.48
C SER A 516 -3.13 -7.75 10.50
N MET A 517 -3.23 -7.41 11.79
CA MET A 517 -2.55 -8.12 12.87
C MET A 517 -3.45 -9.14 13.57
N TYR A 518 -4.76 -9.08 13.35
CA TYR A 518 -5.75 -9.76 14.20
C TYR A 518 -5.56 -11.28 14.20
N ASP A 519 -5.43 -11.89 13.03
CA ASP A 519 -5.41 -13.35 12.89
C ASP A 519 -4.11 -13.98 13.43
N GLU A 520 -3.04 -13.19 13.57
CA GLU A 520 -1.80 -13.61 14.23
C GLU A 520 -1.95 -13.72 15.75
N PHE A 521 -2.91 -12.99 16.32
CA PHE A 521 -3.17 -13.03 17.76
C PHE A 521 -4.38 -13.92 18.11
N PHE A 522 -5.40 -14.01 17.27
CA PHE A 522 -6.70 -14.62 17.61
C PHE A 522 -7.05 -15.78 16.67
N GLU A 523 -7.29 -16.98 17.22
CA GLU A 523 -7.77 -18.13 16.44
C GLU A 523 -9.30 -18.07 16.24
N GLU A 524 -10.04 -17.71 17.28
CA GLU A 524 -11.48 -17.48 17.23
C GLU A 524 -11.86 -16.06 17.72
N PRO A 525 -12.94 -15.46 17.18
CA PRO A 525 -13.40 -14.17 17.68
C PRO A 525 -13.81 -14.25 19.14
N ASN A 526 -13.32 -13.31 19.95
CA ASN A 526 -13.52 -13.22 21.42
C ASN A 526 -12.71 -14.20 22.27
N ASP A 527 -11.62 -14.77 21.75
CA ASP A 527 -10.67 -15.49 22.60
C ASP A 527 -10.16 -14.59 23.74
N GLU A 528 -10.18 -15.10 24.97
CA GLU A 528 -9.62 -14.40 26.13
C GLU A 528 -8.10 -14.55 26.12
N ILE A 529 -7.43 -13.58 25.50
CA ILE A 529 -5.97 -13.55 25.42
C ILE A 529 -5.42 -12.58 26.47
N ASP A 530 -4.55 -13.09 27.35
CA ASP A 530 -3.88 -12.26 28.36
C ASP A 530 -2.59 -11.61 27.84
N SER A 531 -2.61 -11.13 26.59
CA SER A 531 -1.57 -10.27 26.04
C SER A 531 -2.08 -8.82 26.01
N PRO A 532 -1.31 -7.85 26.55
CA PRO A 532 -1.63 -6.43 26.39
C PRO A 532 -1.71 -5.99 24.92
N ILE A 533 -0.90 -6.59 24.04
CA ILE A 533 -0.91 -6.29 22.60
C ILE A 533 -2.19 -6.80 21.95
N ALA A 534 -2.56 -8.05 22.21
CA ALA A 534 -3.80 -8.63 21.69
C ALA A 534 -5.02 -7.76 22.07
N LYS A 535 -5.06 -7.25 23.32
CA LYS A 535 -6.12 -6.33 23.77
C LYS A 535 -6.14 -5.01 22.98
N ILE A 536 -4.98 -4.43 22.67
CA ILE A 536 -4.89 -3.23 21.82
C ILE A 536 -5.42 -3.52 20.41
N VAL A 537 -4.99 -4.63 19.82
CA VAL A 537 -5.38 -5.03 18.46
C VAL A 537 -6.89 -5.29 18.36
N ASP A 538 -7.46 -6.02 19.32
CA ASP A 538 -8.92 -6.26 19.37
C ASP A 538 -9.70 -4.96 19.52
N GLU A 539 -9.26 -4.05 20.40
CA GLU A 539 -9.89 -2.75 20.55
C GLU A 539 -9.83 -1.91 19.27
N TRP A 540 -8.69 -1.88 18.57
CA TRP A 540 -8.58 -1.18 17.28
C TRP A 540 -9.51 -1.77 16.21
N CYS A 541 -9.84 -3.06 16.31
CA CYS A 541 -10.78 -3.74 15.42
C CYS A 541 -12.26 -3.54 15.78
N LYS A 542 -12.60 -2.70 16.77
CA LYS A 542 -13.99 -2.43 17.15
C LYS A 542 -14.55 -1.17 16.49
N ASP A 543 -15.80 -1.27 16.06
CA ASP A 543 -16.58 -0.13 15.56
C ASP A 543 -17.09 0.78 16.70
N ASP A 544 -17.77 1.86 16.33
CA ASP A 544 -18.33 2.84 17.25
C ASP A 544 -19.38 2.22 18.21
N ASN A 545 -19.89 1.04 17.88
CA ASN A 545 -20.83 0.25 18.68
C ASN A 545 -20.17 -0.96 19.38
N GLU A 546 -18.83 -0.98 19.50
CA GLU A 546 -18.06 -2.04 20.16
C GLU A 546 -18.15 -3.41 19.47
N ARG A 547 -18.45 -3.45 18.17
CA ARG A 547 -18.51 -4.69 17.38
C ARG A 547 -17.24 -4.85 16.59
N ASN A 548 -16.68 -6.06 16.59
CA ASN A 548 -15.52 -6.38 15.76
C ASN A 548 -15.86 -6.19 14.27
N VAL A 549 -15.01 -5.47 13.52
CA VAL A 549 -15.22 -5.14 12.10
C VAL A 549 -14.86 -6.28 11.15
N LEU A 550 -13.99 -7.20 11.57
CA LEU A 550 -13.57 -8.37 10.79
C LEU A 550 -14.60 -9.49 10.88
N TYR A 551 -15.00 -9.85 12.10
CA TYR A 551 -15.79 -11.05 12.35
C TYR A 551 -17.14 -10.77 13.02
N LYS A 552 -18.11 -11.59 12.67
CA LYS A 552 -19.37 -11.74 13.40
C LYS A 552 -19.16 -12.71 14.58
N LYS A 553 -20.12 -12.72 15.50
CA LYS A 553 -20.10 -13.62 16.68
C LYS A 553 -20.08 -15.11 16.34
N ASN A 554 -20.46 -15.47 15.10
CA ASN A 554 -20.47 -16.84 14.60
C ASN A 554 -19.18 -17.21 13.83
N GLY A 555 -18.15 -16.38 13.86
CA GLY A 555 -16.90 -16.62 13.13
C GLY A 555 -16.91 -16.22 11.66
N GLU A 556 -18.07 -15.84 11.11
CA GLU A 556 -18.13 -15.38 9.72
C GLU A 556 -17.49 -14.01 9.54
N GLU A 557 -16.78 -13.83 8.43
CA GLU A 557 -16.33 -12.51 7.99
C GLU A 557 -17.52 -11.56 7.87
N ARG A 558 -17.39 -10.39 8.49
CA ARG A 558 -18.44 -9.38 8.58
C ARG A 558 -18.50 -8.53 7.32
N TYR A 559 -17.33 -8.11 6.83
CA TYR A 559 -17.20 -7.23 5.67
C TYR A 559 -16.11 -7.74 4.73
N PRO A 560 -16.46 -8.62 3.76
CA PRO A 560 -15.49 -9.17 2.82
C PRO A 560 -14.93 -8.13 1.85
N GLY A 561 -13.65 -8.28 1.50
CA GLY A 561 -12.97 -7.49 0.47
C GLY A 561 -12.95 -5.98 0.76
N PHE A 562 -13.14 -5.15 -0.26
CA PHE A 562 -13.06 -3.69 -0.09
C PHE A 562 -14.23 -3.12 0.73
N LYS A 563 -15.28 -3.92 1.00
CA LYS A 563 -16.35 -3.55 1.94
C LYS A 563 -15.79 -3.24 3.32
N LEU A 564 -14.72 -3.93 3.76
CA LEU A 564 -14.06 -3.64 5.03
C LEU A 564 -13.59 -2.18 5.09
N TYR A 565 -12.87 -1.72 4.07
CA TYR A 565 -12.36 -0.34 3.98
C TYR A 565 -13.51 0.68 4.01
N LYS A 566 -14.60 0.43 3.28
CA LYS A 566 -15.79 1.29 3.29
C LYS A 566 -16.44 1.34 4.68
N MET A 567 -16.43 0.25 5.43
CA MET A 567 -17.04 0.22 6.75
C MET A 567 -16.14 0.89 7.79
N ILE A 568 -14.84 0.58 7.83
CA ILE A 568 -13.90 1.25 8.75
C ILE A 568 -13.98 2.78 8.58
N SER A 569 -14.06 3.28 7.34
CA SER A 569 -14.18 4.73 7.09
C SER A 569 -15.43 5.37 7.67
N ARG A 570 -16.52 4.60 7.85
CA ARG A 570 -17.85 5.08 8.27
C ARG A 570 -18.19 4.81 9.73
N ILE A 571 -17.61 3.79 10.35
CA ILE A 571 -18.07 3.31 11.66
C ILE A 571 -16.95 3.06 12.68
N ALA A 572 -15.69 3.40 12.40
CA ALA A 572 -14.58 3.20 13.34
C ALA A 572 -13.85 4.53 13.64
N HIS A 573 -14.38 5.33 14.57
CA HIS A 573 -13.88 6.69 14.83
C HIS A 573 -13.14 6.87 16.16
N LYS A 574 -13.18 5.89 17.05
CA LYS A 574 -12.68 6.04 18.43
C LYS A 574 -11.15 6.11 18.55
N HIS A 575 -10.44 5.25 17.81
CA HIS A 575 -9.02 5.01 18.04
C HIS A 575 -8.12 5.90 17.17
N THR A 576 -8.06 7.20 17.48
CA THR A 576 -7.07 8.09 16.86
C THR A 576 -5.68 7.88 17.47
N PRO A 577 -4.58 8.18 16.73
CA PRO A 577 -3.22 8.06 17.26
C PRO A 577 -2.99 8.88 18.54
N ASP A 578 -3.50 10.10 18.60
CA ASP A 578 -3.35 10.95 19.79
C ASP A 578 -4.10 10.37 21.00
N ALA A 579 -5.28 9.77 20.80
CA ALA A 579 -6.03 9.11 21.87
C ALA A 579 -5.29 7.87 22.41
N GLN A 580 -4.50 7.17 21.59
CA GLN A 580 -3.76 6.00 22.04
C GLN A 580 -2.66 6.36 23.07
N LEU A 581 -2.13 7.59 23.01
CA LEU A 581 -1.06 8.02 23.92
C LEU A 581 -1.47 8.13 25.39
N ASP A 582 -2.78 8.15 25.68
CA ASP A 582 -3.31 8.17 27.04
C ASP A 582 -3.56 6.76 27.61
N ARG A 583 -3.38 5.70 26.81
CA ARG A 583 -3.49 4.32 27.30
C ARG A 583 -2.34 3.94 28.23
N PRO A 584 -2.55 3.06 29.22
CA PRO A 584 -1.50 2.64 30.15
C PRO A 584 -0.26 2.04 29.45
N GLU A 585 -0.47 1.26 28.38
CA GLU A 585 0.59 0.56 27.65
C GLU A 585 1.57 1.52 26.98
N PHE A 586 1.10 2.71 26.58
CA PHE A 586 1.91 3.76 25.94
C PHE A 586 2.33 4.86 26.93
N MET A 587 1.48 5.14 27.93
CA MET A 587 1.77 6.12 28.99
C MET A 587 3.00 5.71 29.82
N LYS A 588 3.33 4.41 29.88
CA LYS A 588 4.58 3.91 30.51
C LYS A 588 5.86 4.54 29.94
N TYR A 589 5.82 5.03 28.69
CA TYR A 589 6.94 5.72 28.05
C TYR A 589 7.02 7.22 28.36
N SER A 590 6.00 7.80 29.01
CA SER A 590 6.01 9.20 29.42
C SER A 590 7.06 9.43 30.50
N ILE A 591 7.83 10.51 30.36
CA ILE A 591 8.87 10.88 31.33
C ILE A 591 8.75 12.34 31.75
N SER A 592 9.23 12.65 32.95
CA SER A 592 9.37 14.01 33.44
C SER A 592 10.60 14.70 32.80
N SER A 593 10.60 16.04 32.77
CA SER A 593 11.76 16.80 32.28
C SER A 593 13.05 16.59 33.10
N LYS A 594 12.94 16.02 34.31
CA LYS A 594 14.09 15.69 35.17
C LYS A 594 14.78 14.39 34.74
N GLU A 595 14.04 13.44 34.18
CA GLU A 595 14.54 12.14 33.73
C GLU A 595 15.21 12.20 32.36
N LEU A 596 14.99 13.30 31.63
CA LEU A 596 15.62 13.54 30.34
C LEU A 596 17.12 13.84 30.50
N PRO A 597 18.02 13.00 29.93
CA PRO A 597 19.46 13.23 30.01
C PRO A 597 19.84 14.55 29.34
N GLN A 598 20.73 15.33 29.97
CA GLN A 598 21.11 16.66 29.48
C GLN A 598 21.67 16.62 28.05
N LYS A 599 22.43 15.56 27.70
CA LYS A 599 22.98 15.33 26.36
C LYS A 599 21.91 15.07 25.29
N MET A 600 20.72 14.59 25.69
CA MET A 600 19.63 14.25 24.77
C MET A 600 18.68 15.43 24.52
N ARG A 601 18.80 16.54 25.27
CA ARG A 601 17.94 17.72 25.10
C ARG A 601 17.98 18.32 23.69
N SER A 602 19.10 18.20 22.98
CA SER A 602 19.25 18.66 21.60
C SER A 602 18.86 17.61 20.55
N ARG A 603 18.49 16.40 20.97
CA ARG A 603 18.15 15.25 20.09
C ARG A 603 16.70 14.81 20.24
N ILE A 604 15.86 15.61 20.89
CA ILE A 604 14.42 15.36 20.99
C ILE A 604 13.77 15.66 19.64
N MET A 605 12.94 14.73 19.17
CA MET A 605 11.99 14.97 18.10
C MET A 605 10.83 15.81 18.64
N ASP A 606 10.93 17.10 18.39
CA ASP A 606 10.05 18.11 18.93
C ASP A 606 8.85 18.33 18.01
N ILE A 607 7.91 17.38 18.03
CA ILE A 607 6.72 17.38 17.17
C ILE A 607 5.89 18.64 17.41
N ASP A 608 5.89 19.18 18.63
CA ASP A 608 5.25 20.46 18.97
C ASP A 608 5.71 21.63 18.09
N LYS A 609 6.98 21.65 17.65
CA LYS A 609 7.53 22.68 16.76
C LYS A 609 7.21 22.48 15.29
N ILE A 610 6.76 21.29 14.89
CA ILE A 610 6.32 21.06 13.51
C ILE A 610 5.03 21.87 13.31
N PRO A 611 5.01 22.83 12.36
CA PRO A 611 3.81 23.61 12.08
C PRO A 611 2.77 22.73 11.38
N ASN A 612 1.52 23.14 11.48
CA ASN A 612 0.49 22.64 10.56
C ASN A 612 0.80 23.24 9.17
N LEU A 613 1.06 22.36 8.19
CA LEU A 613 1.47 22.69 6.82
C LEU A 613 0.31 22.57 5.82
N THR A 614 -0.93 22.44 6.31
CA THR A 614 -2.11 22.23 5.47
C THR A 614 -2.54 23.48 4.70
N ASN A 615 -2.21 24.69 5.18
CA ASN A 615 -2.69 25.99 4.66
C ASN A 615 -1.59 26.89 4.10
#